data_AF-A0A087AGT5-F1
#
_entry.id   AF-A0A087AGT5-F1
#
_cell.length_a   1.000
_cell.length_b   1.000
_cell.length_c   1.000
_cell.angle_alpha   90.00
_cell.angle_beta   90.00
_cell.angle_gamma   90.00
#
_symmetry.space_group_name_H-M   'P 1'
#
loop_
_entity.id
_entity.type
_entity.pdbx_description
1 polymer ?
#
loop_
_entity_poly.entity_id
_entity_poly.type
_entity_poly.pdbx_seq_one_letter_code
_entity_poly.pdbx_strand_id
1 'polypeptide(L)'
;MAYLQCARILRGIRYRGPIEYWRGAPALSPGAAARLYNIVVGYGNGEAATLPAMAATLMALVNKRIVAVFPGRIKLYDGENGQPPIDLTSATPSMAMVRLNMLDDDPCRKAMKQCTFVLLPAAFDQRDPATTRLCASERTLLDILLEIGERTGSNVFDTKQMNKTVRKWKQASKRFRQFTQTCRGELQHAHVVKVSDRALHWWDFGAIAALLLVCILLCFGVGEFVLTGIVACTALALTLFPLIPLIHAPKYTLDPQGEEIAGQVEGLARYLLDFSHFQDRTMLDVTLWGEYLVYATAFGISKDVVAQFASAAAELQDAAWLDAYADATPVLYWSMCAASGTGSVFTNDGGASVGGASFFDFGSQMGSNFSSMMSAASGGGSSSGSGFGDGGGGAGGGSSSGSGFGDGGGGAGGGSFGGR
;
A
#
# COMPACT_ATOMS: atom_id res chain seq x y z
N MET A 1 -36.61 5.33 8.46
CA MET A 1 -36.17 4.97 7.09
C MET A 1 -34.67 5.18 6.84
N ALA A 2 -34.05 6.29 7.30
CA ALA A 2 -32.63 6.58 7.07
C ALA A 2 -31.64 5.56 7.68
N TYR A 3 -31.92 5.00 8.87
CA TYR A 3 -31.08 3.95 9.49
C TYR A 3 -31.01 2.68 8.65
N LEU A 4 -32.14 2.26 8.04
CA LEU A 4 -32.20 1.08 7.17
C LEU A 4 -31.46 1.30 5.85
N GLN A 5 -31.45 2.54 5.33
CA GLN A 5 -30.66 2.90 4.16
C GLN A 5 -29.17 2.96 4.49
N CYS A 6 -28.76 3.65 5.56
CA CYS A 6 -27.34 3.70 5.94
C CYS A 6 -26.78 2.31 6.27
N ALA A 7 -27.56 1.48 6.97
CA ALA A 7 -27.25 0.09 7.18
C ALA A 7 -27.19 -0.67 5.85
N ARG A 8 -28.13 -0.50 4.91
CA ARG A 8 -28.06 -1.14 3.58
C ARG A 8 -26.83 -0.75 2.79
N ILE A 9 -26.42 0.52 2.84
CA ILE A 9 -25.28 0.99 2.05
C ILE A 9 -23.97 0.47 2.67
N LEU A 10 -23.81 0.48 4.00
CA LEU A 10 -22.69 -0.22 4.68
C LEU A 10 -22.74 -1.75 4.47
N ARG A 11 -23.94 -2.33 4.40
CA ARG A 11 -24.15 -3.77 4.10
C ARG A 11 -23.83 -4.13 2.65
N GLY A 12 -23.81 -3.17 1.72
CA GLY A 12 -23.54 -3.39 0.29
C GLY A 12 -22.07 -3.29 -0.12
N ILE A 13 -21.17 -2.89 0.79
CA ILE A 13 -19.71 -2.90 0.56
C ILE A 13 -19.09 -4.24 0.99
N ARG A 14 -19.67 -4.87 2.02
CA ARG A 14 -19.15 -6.11 2.58
C ARG A 14 -19.41 -7.27 1.64
N TYR A 15 -18.37 -8.05 1.37
CA TYR A 15 -18.52 -9.36 0.79
C TYR A 15 -19.39 -10.25 1.71
N ARG A 16 -20.35 -10.98 1.13
CA ARG A 16 -21.25 -11.91 1.84
C ARG A 16 -21.37 -13.27 1.17
N GLY A 17 -20.61 -13.48 0.10
CA GLY A 17 -20.62 -14.75 -0.61
C GLY A 17 -19.98 -15.87 0.21
N PRO A 18 -19.99 -17.10 -0.35
CA PRO A 18 -19.57 -18.30 0.35
C PRO A 18 -18.04 -18.52 0.42
N ILE A 19 -17.23 -17.66 -0.21
CA ILE A 19 -15.78 -17.86 -0.33
C ILE A 19 -15.10 -17.40 0.96
N GLU A 20 -14.69 -18.37 1.78
CA GLU A 20 -13.95 -18.10 3.02
C GLU A 20 -12.44 -18.00 2.79
N TYR A 21 -11.90 -18.93 1.99
CA TYR A 21 -10.50 -18.98 1.58
C TYR A 21 -10.39 -19.11 0.07
N TRP A 22 -9.39 -18.46 -0.52
CA TRP A 22 -9.09 -18.55 -1.95
C TRP A 22 -7.59 -18.66 -2.16
N ARG A 23 -7.14 -19.69 -2.88
CA ARG A 23 -5.71 -19.95 -3.11
C ARG A 23 -5.18 -19.33 -4.40
N GLY A 24 -6.03 -19.10 -5.39
CA GLY A 24 -5.62 -18.63 -6.71
C GLY A 24 -5.33 -17.12 -6.74
N ALA A 25 -4.57 -16.68 -7.74
CA ALA A 25 -4.52 -15.26 -8.08
C ALA A 25 -5.94 -14.79 -8.47
N PRO A 26 -6.43 -13.66 -7.94
CA PRO A 26 -7.73 -13.13 -8.33
C PRO A 26 -7.72 -12.74 -9.80
N ALA A 27 -8.90 -12.71 -10.44
CA ALA A 27 -9.06 -12.25 -11.81
C ALA A 27 -8.93 -10.72 -11.96
N LEU A 28 -7.95 -10.11 -11.29
CA LEU A 28 -7.78 -8.68 -11.17
C LEU A 28 -6.30 -8.35 -11.07
N SER A 29 -5.87 -7.24 -11.69
CA SER A 29 -4.48 -6.81 -11.58
C SER A 29 -4.10 -6.50 -10.12
N PRO A 30 -2.82 -6.63 -9.73
CA PRO A 30 -2.38 -6.32 -8.37
C PRO A 30 -2.74 -4.90 -7.92
N GLY A 31 -2.64 -3.93 -8.83
CA GLY A 31 -2.99 -2.53 -8.56
C GLY A 31 -4.49 -2.31 -8.34
N ALA A 32 -5.34 -2.99 -9.12
CA ALA A 32 -6.78 -2.93 -8.93
C ALA A 32 -7.23 -3.73 -7.69
N ALA A 33 -6.57 -4.85 -7.38
CA ALA A 33 -6.81 -5.66 -6.18
C ALA A 33 -6.51 -4.88 -4.90
N ALA A 34 -5.43 -4.10 -4.86
CA ALA A 34 -5.16 -3.18 -3.75
C ALA A 34 -6.32 -2.22 -3.47
N ARG A 35 -6.89 -1.64 -4.54
CA ARG A 35 -8.01 -0.70 -4.43
C ARG A 35 -9.29 -1.39 -3.99
N LEU A 36 -9.58 -2.57 -4.54
CA LEU A 36 -10.73 -3.37 -4.14
C LEU A 36 -10.63 -3.76 -2.65
N TYR A 37 -9.47 -4.25 -2.22
CA TYR A 37 -9.23 -4.63 -0.84
C TYR A 37 -9.44 -3.45 0.12
N ASN A 38 -8.93 -2.26 -0.22
CA ASN A 38 -9.16 -1.07 0.59
C ASN A 38 -10.64 -0.66 0.64
N ILE A 39 -11.40 -0.86 -0.44
CA ILE A 39 -12.84 -0.57 -0.47
C ILE A 39 -13.63 -1.58 0.37
N VAL A 40 -13.37 -2.88 0.20
CA VAL A 40 -14.15 -3.97 0.80
C VAL A 40 -13.78 -4.21 2.26
N VAL A 41 -12.48 -4.30 2.56
CA VAL A 41 -11.96 -4.64 3.89
C VAL A 41 -11.59 -3.39 4.67
N GLY A 42 -10.94 -2.43 4.02
CA GLY A 42 -10.52 -1.17 4.65
C GLY A 42 -11.64 -0.13 4.79
N TYR A 43 -12.82 -0.36 4.20
CA TYR A 43 -13.94 0.60 4.11
C TYR A 43 -13.53 1.99 3.59
N GLY A 44 -12.44 2.06 2.82
CA GLY A 44 -11.88 3.27 2.26
C GLY A 44 -12.51 3.67 0.92
N ASN A 45 -12.05 4.80 0.39
CA ASN A 45 -12.43 5.28 -0.95
C ASN A 45 -11.51 4.75 -2.07
N GLY A 46 -10.60 3.81 -1.77
CA GLY A 46 -9.62 3.27 -2.71
C GLY A 46 -8.48 4.23 -3.07
N GLU A 47 -8.46 5.46 -2.55
CA GLU A 47 -7.38 6.43 -2.80
C GLU A 47 -6.17 6.16 -1.89
N ALA A 48 -6.42 5.74 -0.65
CA ALA A 48 -5.38 5.31 0.29
C ALA A 48 -4.58 4.10 -0.22
N ALA A 49 -5.15 3.31 -1.15
CA ALA A 49 -4.49 2.16 -1.76
C ALA A 49 -3.50 2.51 -2.88
N THR A 50 -3.27 3.79 -3.19
CA THR A 50 -2.41 4.18 -4.33
C THR A 50 -0.96 3.72 -4.13
N LEU A 51 -0.40 3.87 -2.93
CA LEU A 51 0.98 3.42 -2.63
C LEU A 51 1.11 1.89 -2.63
N PRO A 52 0.24 1.12 -1.94
CA PRO A 52 0.20 -0.34 -2.08
C PRO A 52 0.01 -0.81 -3.52
N ALA A 53 -0.84 -0.14 -4.30
CA ALA A 53 -1.07 -0.48 -5.71
C ALA A 53 0.19 -0.31 -6.56
N MET A 54 0.95 0.77 -6.37
CA MET A 54 2.21 0.99 -7.09
C MET A 54 3.31 0.02 -6.67
N ALA A 55 3.41 -0.27 -5.37
CA ALA A 55 4.37 -1.24 -4.86
C ALA A 55 4.08 -2.64 -5.42
N ALA A 56 2.81 -3.07 -5.39
CA ALA A 56 2.39 -4.35 -5.92
C ALA A 56 2.60 -4.47 -7.44
N THR A 57 2.25 -3.44 -8.22
CA THR A 57 2.49 -3.47 -9.67
C THR A 57 3.98 -3.47 -9.99
N LEU A 58 4.81 -2.75 -9.24
CA LEU A 58 6.27 -2.85 -9.39
C LEU A 58 6.76 -4.26 -9.08
N MET A 59 6.31 -4.87 -7.99
CA MET A 59 6.70 -6.25 -7.66
C MET A 59 6.24 -7.24 -8.72
N ALA A 60 5.07 -7.02 -9.34
CA ALA A 60 4.62 -7.82 -10.46
C ALA A 60 5.57 -7.70 -11.66
N LEU A 61 6.06 -6.49 -11.98
CA LEU A 61 7.10 -6.28 -13.00
C LEU A 61 8.42 -6.97 -12.65
N VAL A 62 8.78 -7.00 -11.37
CA VAL A 62 9.98 -7.70 -10.87
C VAL A 62 9.83 -9.21 -10.99
N ASN A 63 8.68 -9.76 -10.58
CA ASN A 63 8.40 -11.19 -10.70
C ASN A 63 8.35 -11.63 -12.18
N LYS A 64 7.90 -10.75 -13.08
CA LYS A 64 7.90 -10.95 -14.54
C LYS A 64 9.25 -10.70 -15.22
N ARG A 65 10.31 -10.37 -14.48
CA ARG A 65 11.67 -10.12 -15.01
C ARG A 65 11.78 -9.01 -16.05
N ILE A 66 10.95 -7.98 -15.90
CA ILE A 66 11.01 -6.78 -16.75
C ILE A 66 11.82 -5.68 -16.07
N VAL A 67 11.70 -5.60 -14.74
CA VAL A 67 12.46 -4.67 -13.91
C VAL A 67 13.20 -5.49 -12.85
N ALA A 68 14.43 -5.17 -12.54
CA ALA A 68 15.10 -5.68 -11.35
C ALA A 68 15.27 -4.54 -10.34
N VAL A 69 15.19 -4.88 -9.05
CA VAL A 69 15.39 -3.92 -7.98
C VAL A 69 16.34 -4.50 -6.95
N PHE A 70 17.35 -3.71 -6.61
CA PHE A 70 18.42 -4.08 -5.68
C PHE A 70 18.46 -3.05 -4.53
N PRO A 71 18.55 -3.48 -3.26
CA PRO A 71 18.75 -2.55 -2.15
C PRO A 71 20.09 -1.82 -2.29
N GLY A 72 20.22 -0.60 -1.79
CA GLY A 72 21.43 0.21 -1.92
C GLY A 72 21.47 1.15 -3.12
N ARG A 73 22.53 1.96 -3.18
CA ARG A 73 22.80 2.91 -4.26
C ARG A 73 23.61 2.22 -5.37
N ILE A 74 23.52 2.77 -6.57
CA ILE A 74 24.30 2.31 -7.73
C ILE A 74 25.82 2.19 -7.43
N LYS A 75 26.37 3.14 -6.67
CA LYS A 75 27.77 3.15 -6.26
C LYS A 75 28.24 1.89 -5.52
N LEU A 76 27.34 1.25 -4.77
CA LEU A 76 27.65 -0.01 -4.06
C LEU A 76 28.02 -1.13 -5.04
N TYR A 77 27.48 -1.08 -6.26
CA TYR A 77 27.63 -2.11 -7.28
C TYR A 77 28.67 -1.76 -8.34
N ASP A 78 29.04 -0.48 -8.49
CA ASP A 78 30.05 0.01 -9.43
C ASP A 78 31.50 -0.31 -9.03
N GLY A 79 31.73 -1.11 -7.98
CA GLY A 79 33.06 -1.55 -7.55
C GLY A 79 33.79 -0.60 -6.59
N GLU A 80 33.04 0.22 -5.84
CA GLU A 80 33.61 1.01 -4.73
C GLU A 80 34.33 0.08 -3.73
N ASN A 81 35.45 0.53 -3.15
CA ASN A 81 36.31 -0.24 -2.23
C ASN A 81 37.10 -1.42 -2.84
N GLY A 82 37.44 -1.36 -4.13
CA GLY A 82 38.38 -2.29 -4.77
C GLY A 82 37.77 -3.63 -5.20
N GLN A 83 36.44 -3.70 -5.27
CA GLN A 83 35.71 -4.88 -5.74
C GLN A 83 35.41 -4.77 -7.24
N PRO A 84 35.28 -5.90 -7.96
CA PRO A 84 34.90 -5.84 -9.37
C PRO A 84 33.47 -5.28 -9.51
N PRO A 85 33.21 -4.41 -10.50
CA PRO A 85 31.87 -3.90 -10.76
C PRO A 85 30.94 -5.06 -11.11
N ILE A 86 29.71 -4.99 -10.62
CA ILE A 86 28.66 -5.96 -10.94
C ILE A 86 27.77 -5.33 -12.01
N ASP A 87 27.62 -6.02 -13.13
CA ASP A 87 26.62 -5.66 -14.13
C ASP A 87 25.22 -6.00 -13.60
N LEU A 88 24.51 -4.98 -13.13
CA LEU A 88 23.18 -5.11 -12.56
C LEU A 88 22.11 -5.57 -13.55
N THR A 89 22.36 -5.50 -14.86
CA THR A 89 21.40 -5.97 -15.87
C THR A 89 21.36 -7.49 -16.01
N SER A 90 22.40 -8.17 -15.55
CA SER A 90 22.53 -9.64 -15.53
C SER A 90 22.67 -10.21 -14.12
N ALA A 91 22.76 -9.36 -13.10
CA ALA A 91 22.97 -9.76 -11.71
C ALA A 91 21.78 -10.52 -11.10
N THR A 92 22.09 -11.52 -10.28
CA THR A 92 21.13 -12.20 -9.41
C THR A 92 21.02 -11.49 -8.06
N PRO A 93 19.90 -11.67 -7.34
CA PRO A 93 19.75 -11.17 -5.96
C PRO A 93 20.87 -11.66 -5.02
N SER A 94 21.29 -12.92 -5.14
CA SER A 94 22.43 -13.50 -4.40
C SER A 94 23.73 -12.71 -4.59
N MET A 95 24.09 -12.36 -5.84
CA MET A 95 25.28 -11.54 -6.13
C MET A 95 25.22 -10.16 -5.48
N ALA A 96 24.05 -9.54 -5.46
CA ALA A 96 23.85 -8.25 -4.80
C ALA A 96 23.91 -8.37 -3.27
N MET A 97 23.41 -9.47 -2.71
CA MET A 97 23.46 -9.73 -1.27
C MET A 97 24.89 -9.89 -0.76
N VAL A 98 25.78 -10.50 -1.54
CA VAL A 98 27.22 -10.58 -1.21
C VAL A 98 27.80 -9.18 -0.98
N ARG A 99 27.42 -8.18 -1.78
CA ARG A 99 27.88 -6.79 -1.59
C ARG A 99 27.32 -6.15 -0.32
N LEU A 100 26.07 -6.45 0.02
CA LEU A 100 25.44 -5.94 1.24
C LEU A 100 26.04 -6.56 2.50
N ASN A 101 26.36 -7.86 2.47
CA ASN A 101 27.00 -8.57 3.59
C ASN A 101 28.45 -8.14 3.85
N MET A 102 29.09 -7.47 2.88
CA MET A 102 30.43 -6.89 3.04
C MET A 102 30.41 -5.53 3.75
N LEU A 103 29.23 -4.92 3.94
CA LEU A 103 29.08 -3.67 4.67
C LEU A 103 28.91 -3.94 6.17
N ASP A 104 29.41 -3.03 6.99
CA ASP A 104 29.07 -2.99 8.41
C ASP A 104 27.55 -2.74 8.61
N ASP A 105 27.03 -3.11 9.78
CA ASP A 105 25.61 -3.02 10.14
C ASP A 105 24.95 -1.67 9.84
N ASP A 106 25.60 -0.56 10.23
CA ASP A 106 25.06 0.80 10.05
C ASP A 106 25.01 1.26 8.59
N PRO A 107 26.11 1.15 7.80
CA PRO A 107 26.08 1.35 6.35
C PRO A 107 25.07 0.44 5.64
N CYS A 108 24.95 -0.83 6.07
CA CYS A 108 24.04 -1.80 5.47
C CYS A 108 22.57 -1.40 5.69
N ARG A 109 22.19 -1.01 6.92
CA ARG A 109 20.86 -0.43 7.23
C ARG A 109 20.54 0.79 6.37
N LYS A 110 21.52 1.67 6.15
CA LYS A 110 21.34 2.86 5.29
C LYS A 110 21.20 2.49 3.82
N ALA A 111 21.88 1.44 3.36
CA ALA A 111 21.78 0.95 1.99
C ALA A 111 20.37 0.42 1.72
N MET A 112 19.78 -0.36 2.62
CA MET A 112 18.44 -0.95 2.41
C MET A 112 17.29 0.05 2.34
N LYS A 113 17.46 1.22 2.95
CA LYS A 113 16.48 2.33 2.82
C LYS A 113 16.44 2.92 1.41
N GLN A 114 17.39 2.57 0.55
CA GLN A 114 17.50 3.04 -0.83
C GLN A 114 17.46 1.85 -1.77
N CYS A 115 17.01 2.08 -2.99
CA CYS A 115 16.94 1.04 -4.00
C CYS A 115 17.52 1.54 -5.31
N THR A 116 18.13 0.62 -6.03
CA THR A 116 18.58 0.77 -7.41
C THR A 116 17.63 -0.02 -8.30
N PHE A 117 17.02 0.68 -9.24
CA PHE A 117 16.10 0.14 -10.22
C PHE A 117 16.85 -0.10 -11.52
N VAL A 118 16.59 -1.25 -12.13
CA VAL A 118 17.25 -1.70 -13.36
C VAL A 118 16.17 -2.08 -14.36
N LEU A 119 16.16 -1.39 -15.50
CA LEU A 119 15.36 -1.75 -16.65
C LEU A 119 16.08 -2.89 -17.38
N LEU A 120 15.51 -4.10 -17.33
CA LEU A 120 16.09 -5.27 -17.99
C LEU A 120 15.87 -5.17 -19.51
N PRO A 121 16.65 -5.89 -20.34
CA PRO A 121 16.49 -5.86 -21.79
C PRO A 121 15.05 -6.10 -22.27
N ALA A 122 14.33 -7.01 -21.59
CA ALA A 122 12.92 -7.30 -21.84
C ALA A 122 12.00 -6.07 -21.75
N ALA A 123 12.34 -5.05 -20.94
CA ALA A 123 11.56 -3.82 -20.81
C ALA A 123 11.48 -3.01 -22.11
N PHE A 124 12.47 -3.16 -23.00
CA PHE A 124 12.56 -2.38 -24.24
C PHE A 124 11.95 -3.11 -25.44
N ASP A 125 11.76 -4.43 -25.34
CA ASP A 125 11.16 -5.22 -26.43
C ASP A 125 9.66 -5.41 -26.20
N GLN A 126 8.85 -4.69 -26.98
CA GLN A 126 7.39 -4.81 -26.96
C GLN A 126 6.88 -6.16 -27.52
N ARG A 127 7.75 -6.94 -28.17
CA ARG A 127 7.44 -8.27 -28.69
C ARG A 127 7.83 -9.39 -27.73
N ASP A 128 8.47 -9.06 -26.61
CA ASP A 128 8.80 -10.04 -25.59
C ASP A 128 7.51 -10.67 -25.02
N PRO A 129 7.43 -12.00 -24.85
CA PRO A 129 6.28 -12.64 -24.20
C PRO A 129 5.98 -12.07 -22.80
N ALA A 130 6.98 -11.56 -22.07
CA ALA A 130 6.80 -10.95 -20.76
C ALA A 130 6.07 -9.60 -20.85
N THR A 131 6.43 -8.73 -21.79
CA THR A 131 5.79 -7.42 -22.00
C THR A 131 4.40 -7.56 -22.65
N THR A 132 4.22 -8.61 -23.45
CA THR A 132 2.93 -8.94 -24.07
C THR A 132 1.87 -9.30 -23.03
N ARG A 133 2.25 -9.96 -21.92
CA ARG A 133 1.35 -10.41 -20.83
C ARG A 133 1.08 -9.36 -19.74
N LEU A 134 1.50 -8.11 -19.94
CA LEU A 134 1.30 -7.05 -18.95
C LEU A 134 -0.17 -6.58 -18.89
N CYS A 135 -0.67 -6.34 -17.68
CA CYS A 135 -1.92 -5.62 -17.45
C CYS A 135 -1.77 -4.13 -17.81
N ALA A 136 -2.88 -3.41 -17.96
CA ALA A 136 -2.82 -1.99 -18.33
C ALA A 136 -2.13 -1.13 -17.27
N SER A 137 -2.35 -1.42 -15.99
CA SER A 137 -1.67 -0.76 -14.86
C SER A 137 -0.18 -1.03 -14.84
N GLU A 138 0.25 -2.28 -15.08
CA GLU A 138 1.67 -2.65 -15.14
C GLU A 138 2.38 -1.98 -16.33
N ARG A 139 1.74 -1.94 -17.52
CA ARG A 139 2.25 -1.19 -18.68
C ARG A 139 2.41 0.30 -18.37
N THR A 140 1.40 0.90 -17.73
CA THR A 140 1.46 2.32 -17.37
C THR A 140 2.61 2.62 -16.40
N LEU A 141 2.88 1.71 -15.43
CA LEU A 141 4.02 1.86 -14.54
C LEU A 141 5.35 1.67 -15.28
N LEU A 142 5.44 0.68 -16.16
CA LEU A 142 6.62 0.45 -16.98
C LEU A 142 6.95 1.67 -17.82
N ASP A 143 5.97 2.28 -18.48
CA ASP A 143 6.14 3.51 -19.26
C ASP A 143 6.71 4.66 -18.42
N ILE A 144 6.28 4.79 -17.15
CA ILE A 144 6.83 5.78 -16.23
C ILE A 144 8.30 5.50 -15.94
N LEU A 145 8.66 4.24 -15.70
CA LEU A 145 10.05 3.85 -15.41
C LEU A 145 10.95 4.01 -16.64
N LEU A 146 10.46 3.67 -17.83
CA LEU A 146 11.16 3.90 -19.10
C LEU A 146 11.40 5.39 -19.32
N GLU A 147 10.40 6.24 -19.13
CA GLU A 147 10.56 7.70 -19.28
C GLU A 147 11.54 8.28 -18.23
N ILE A 148 11.59 7.72 -17.02
CA ILE A 148 12.60 8.07 -16.00
C ILE A 148 14.00 7.65 -16.46
N GLY A 149 14.15 6.44 -17.02
CA GLY A 149 15.41 5.93 -17.57
C GLY A 149 15.94 6.81 -18.71
N GLU A 150 15.09 7.13 -19.69
CA GLU A 150 15.41 8.01 -20.82
C GLU A 150 15.87 9.40 -20.35
N ARG A 151 15.18 9.98 -19.38
CA ARG A 151 15.52 11.31 -18.83
C ARG A 151 16.78 11.30 -17.96
N THR A 152 17.09 10.16 -17.34
CA THR A 152 18.31 9.98 -16.55
C THR A 152 19.51 9.65 -17.46
N GLY A 153 19.26 9.11 -18.65
CA GLY A 153 20.28 8.69 -19.61
C GLY A 153 20.91 7.34 -19.28
N SER A 154 20.24 6.51 -18.49
CA SER A 154 20.74 5.21 -18.03
C SER A 154 19.58 4.24 -17.77
N ASN A 155 19.82 2.96 -18.06
CA ASN A 155 18.89 1.86 -17.75
C ASN A 155 18.91 1.48 -16.26
N VAL A 156 19.94 1.93 -15.54
CA VAL A 156 20.11 1.71 -14.10
C VAL A 156 20.08 3.06 -13.39
N PHE A 157 19.21 3.20 -12.41
CA PHE A 157 19.07 4.43 -11.63
C PHE A 157 18.69 4.17 -10.17
N ASP A 158 19.24 4.95 -9.25
CA ASP A 158 18.92 4.86 -7.82
C ASP A 158 17.73 5.75 -7.42
N THR A 159 17.19 5.55 -6.21
CA THR A 159 16.10 6.39 -5.66
C THR A 159 16.44 7.90 -5.72
N LYS A 160 17.71 8.28 -5.57
CA LYS A 160 18.13 9.69 -5.58
C LYS A 160 18.08 10.29 -6.98
N GLN A 161 18.63 9.59 -7.97
CA GLN A 161 18.59 9.96 -9.38
C GLN A 161 17.14 10.02 -9.85
N MET A 162 16.33 9.02 -9.50
CA MET A 162 14.90 8.99 -9.79
C MET A 162 14.17 10.22 -9.22
N ASN A 163 14.34 10.52 -7.92
CA ASN A 163 13.71 11.69 -7.30
C ASN A 163 14.18 13.01 -7.93
N LYS A 164 15.47 13.11 -8.31
CA LYS A 164 16.02 14.28 -9.01
C LYS A 164 15.41 14.46 -10.40
N THR A 165 15.25 13.36 -11.15
CA THR A 165 14.65 13.35 -12.48
C THR A 165 13.17 13.73 -12.41
N VAL A 166 12.43 13.14 -11.48
CA VAL A 166 11.00 13.42 -11.28
C VAL A 166 10.74 14.86 -10.84
N ARG A 167 11.57 15.42 -9.95
CA ARG A 167 11.45 16.83 -9.54
C ARG A 167 11.63 17.81 -10.70
N LYS A 168 12.45 17.47 -11.70
CA LYS A 168 12.64 18.29 -12.91
C LYS A 168 11.56 18.06 -13.97
N TRP A 169 10.82 16.95 -13.86
CA TRP A 169 9.86 16.53 -14.86
C TRP A 169 8.47 17.12 -14.58
N LYS A 170 8.14 18.21 -15.29
CA LYS A 170 6.86 18.94 -15.12
C LYS A 170 5.60 18.07 -15.25
N GLN A 171 5.64 17.00 -16.06
CA GLN A 171 4.48 16.13 -16.31
C GLN A 171 4.45 14.88 -15.41
N ALA A 172 5.40 14.73 -14.47
CA ALA A 172 5.48 13.56 -13.60
C ALA A 172 4.17 13.32 -12.81
N SER A 173 3.63 14.38 -12.18
CA SER A 173 2.37 14.29 -11.43
C SER A 173 1.19 13.85 -12.31
N LYS A 174 1.17 14.23 -13.59
CA LYS A 174 0.13 13.81 -14.53
C LYS A 174 0.25 12.31 -14.85
N ARG A 175 1.47 11.81 -15.06
CA ARG A 175 1.70 10.38 -15.31
C ARG A 175 1.37 9.50 -14.10
N PHE A 176 1.73 9.92 -12.89
CA PHE A 176 1.32 9.18 -11.67
C PHE A 176 -0.21 9.16 -11.51
N ARG A 177 -0.89 10.27 -11.79
CA ARG A 177 -2.36 10.31 -11.83
C ARG A 177 -2.93 9.40 -12.91
N GLN A 178 -2.31 9.31 -14.07
CA GLN A 178 -2.70 8.39 -15.13
C GLN A 178 -2.61 6.93 -14.66
N PHE A 179 -1.53 6.54 -13.96
CA PHE A 179 -1.43 5.21 -13.35
C PHE A 179 -2.59 4.92 -12.38
N THR A 180 -2.90 5.86 -11.47
CA THR A 180 -4.02 5.70 -10.53
C THR A 180 -5.36 5.57 -11.26
N GLN A 181 -5.54 6.33 -12.35
CA GLN A 181 -6.73 6.26 -13.20
C GLN A 181 -6.81 4.92 -13.94
N THR A 182 -5.71 4.38 -14.46
CA THR A 182 -5.68 3.07 -15.11
C THR A 182 -6.08 1.96 -14.13
N CYS A 183 -5.56 1.97 -12.90
CA CYS A 183 -5.98 1.00 -11.87
C CYS A 183 -7.47 1.11 -11.53
N ARG A 184 -8.01 2.35 -11.52
CA ARG A 184 -9.45 2.57 -11.35
C ARG A 184 -10.25 2.05 -12.54
N GLY A 185 -9.76 2.27 -13.76
CA GLY A 185 -10.36 1.77 -14.99
C GLY A 185 -10.41 0.26 -15.02
N GLU A 186 -9.32 -0.44 -14.67
CA GLU A 186 -9.28 -1.90 -14.58
C GLU A 186 -10.33 -2.44 -13.59
N LEU A 187 -10.47 -1.81 -12.42
CA LEU A 187 -11.49 -2.19 -11.44
C LEU A 187 -12.92 -1.98 -11.97
N GLN A 188 -13.14 -0.90 -12.73
CA GLN A 188 -14.44 -0.59 -13.33
C GLN A 188 -14.76 -1.52 -14.51
N HIS A 189 -13.76 -1.85 -15.35
CA HIS A 189 -13.90 -2.80 -16.46
C HIS A 189 -14.17 -4.22 -15.98
N ALA A 190 -13.63 -4.60 -14.82
CA ALA A 190 -13.95 -5.87 -14.19
C ALA A 190 -15.36 -5.91 -13.57
N HIS A 191 -16.16 -4.84 -13.71
CA HIS A 191 -17.52 -4.70 -13.17
C HIS A 191 -17.63 -4.99 -11.67
N VAL A 192 -16.54 -4.84 -10.92
CA VAL A 192 -16.52 -5.24 -9.51
C VAL A 192 -17.26 -4.21 -8.64
N VAL A 193 -17.12 -2.93 -8.99
CA VAL A 193 -17.58 -1.82 -8.17
C VAL A 193 -18.35 -0.81 -9.02
N LYS A 194 -19.58 -0.49 -8.60
CA LYS A 194 -20.36 0.61 -9.13
C LYS A 194 -20.13 1.87 -8.31
N VAL A 195 -19.86 2.99 -8.97
CA VAL A 195 -19.80 4.31 -8.31
C VAL A 195 -21.22 4.65 -7.91
N SER A 196 -21.47 4.80 -6.62
CA SER A 196 -22.78 5.21 -6.14
C SER A 196 -23.00 6.66 -6.58
N ASP A 197 -24.06 6.93 -7.34
CA ASP A 197 -24.43 8.29 -7.79
C ASP A 197 -24.79 9.17 -6.59
N ARG A 198 -23.76 9.76 -5.97
CA ARG A 198 -23.88 10.67 -4.83
C ARG A 198 -24.37 12.06 -5.23
N ALA A 199 -24.27 12.42 -6.50
CA ALA A 199 -24.53 13.78 -6.96
C ALA A 199 -26.03 14.11 -7.07
N LEU A 200 -26.89 13.13 -7.34
CA LEU A 200 -28.27 13.42 -7.72
C LEU A 200 -29.16 13.81 -6.54
N HIS A 201 -28.81 13.43 -5.31
CA HIS A 201 -29.68 13.65 -4.15
C HIS A 201 -29.29 14.86 -3.29
N TRP A 202 -28.10 15.45 -3.48
CA TRP A 202 -27.67 16.57 -2.65
C TRP A 202 -28.51 17.84 -2.90
N TRP A 203 -28.91 18.06 -4.16
CA TRP A 203 -29.78 19.17 -4.55
C TRP A 203 -31.21 18.98 -4.05
N ASP A 204 -31.75 17.77 -4.20
CA ASP A 204 -33.15 17.47 -3.85
C ASP A 204 -33.38 17.53 -2.33
N PHE A 205 -32.48 16.96 -1.52
CA PHE A 205 -32.60 17.01 -0.06
C PHE A 205 -32.37 18.42 0.50
N GLY A 206 -31.48 19.20 -0.11
CA GLY A 206 -31.25 20.60 0.27
C GLY A 206 -32.48 21.48 0.00
N ALA A 207 -33.13 21.29 -1.16
CA ALA A 207 -34.35 22.01 -1.53
C ALA A 207 -35.53 21.67 -0.61
N ILE A 208 -35.72 20.39 -0.27
CA ILE A 208 -36.79 19.95 0.65
C ILE A 208 -36.58 20.51 2.05
N ALA A 209 -35.34 20.53 2.56
CA ALA A 209 -35.03 21.09 3.87
C ALA A 209 -35.25 22.61 3.93
N ALA A 210 -34.85 23.34 2.87
CA ALA A 210 -35.08 24.78 2.77
C ALA A 210 -36.58 25.11 2.73
N LEU A 211 -37.37 24.33 1.98
CA LEU A 211 -38.82 24.51 1.89
C LEU A 211 -39.52 24.23 3.24
N LEU A 212 -39.10 23.20 3.97
CA LEU A 212 -39.62 22.90 5.30
C LEU A 212 -39.31 24.01 6.32
N LEU A 213 -38.10 24.57 6.27
CA LEU A 213 -37.68 25.69 7.13
C LEU A 213 -38.50 26.96 6.84
N VAL A 214 -38.74 27.26 5.56
CA VAL A 214 -39.60 28.38 5.14
C VAL A 214 -41.05 28.17 5.58
N CYS A 215 -41.59 26.96 5.45
CA CYS A 215 -42.94 26.64 5.95
C CYS A 215 -43.06 26.82 7.47
N ILE A 216 -42.06 26.42 8.25
CA ILE A 216 -42.06 26.59 9.71
C ILE A 216 -42.00 28.07 10.08
N LEU A 217 -41.17 28.87 9.41
CA LEU A 217 -41.10 30.32 9.63
C LEU A 217 -42.41 31.04 9.27
N LEU A 218 -43.15 30.56 8.27
CA LEU A 218 -44.44 31.12 7.87
C LEU A 218 -45.58 30.72 8.83
N CYS A 219 -45.54 29.53 9.42
CA CYS A 219 -46.57 29.06 10.35
C CYS A 219 -46.48 29.69 11.75
N PHE A 220 -45.28 30.07 12.20
CA PHE A 220 -45.06 30.67 13.52
C PHE A 220 -44.68 32.15 13.38
N GLY A 221 -45.69 33.00 13.18
CA GLY A 221 -45.54 34.46 13.20
C GLY A 221 -44.90 34.98 14.50
N VAL A 222 -44.40 36.22 14.43
CA VAL A 222 -43.44 36.94 15.31
C VAL A 222 -43.88 37.17 16.78
N GLY A 223 -44.63 36.25 17.42
CA GLY A 223 -45.21 36.45 18.75
C GLY A 223 -44.52 35.75 19.92
N GLU A 224 -43.95 34.56 19.73
CA GLU A 224 -43.56 33.64 20.83
C GLU A 224 -42.14 33.09 20.63
N PHE A 225 -41.11 33.92 20.84
CA PHE A 225 -39.71 33.60 20.54
C PHE A 225 -39.18 32.28 21.14
N VAL A 226 -39.71 31.83 22.27
CA VAL A 226 -39.24 30.63 22.98
C VAL A 226 -39.74 29.35 22.32
N LEU A 227 -41.03 29.28 21.96
CA LEU A 227 -41.60 28.11 21.31
C LEU A 227 -41.05 27.97 19.88
N THR A 228 -40.92 29.09 19.16
CA THR A 228 -40.34 29.11 17.81
C THR A 228 -38.88 28.67 17.82
N GLY A 229 -38.11 29.02 18.86
CA GLY A 229 -36.73 28.57 19.03
C GLY A 229 -36.59 27.06 19.25
N ILE A 230 -37.45 26.45 20.07
CA ILE A 230 -37.42 25.00 20.32
C ILE A 230 -37.89 24.22 19.07
N VAL A 231 -38.92 24.71 18.38
CA VAL A 231 -39.38 24.12 17.11
C VAL A 231 -38.33 24.26 16.01
N ALA A 232 -37.62 25.40 15.94
CA ALA A 232 -36.52 25.59 15.00
C ALA A 232 -35.33 24.67 15.30
N CYS A 233 -34.96 24.49 16.58
CA CYS A 233 -33.89 23.56 16.97
C CYS A 233 -34.24 22.09 16.69
N THR A 234 -35.49 21.68 16.91
CA THR A 234 -35.95 20.32 16.59
C THR A 234 -36.05 20.10 15.08
N ALA A 235 -36.47 21.11 14.30
CA ALA A 235 -36.46 21.06 12.85
C ALA A 235 -35.03 21.03 12.26
N LEU A 236 -34.09 21.80 12.83
CA LEU A 236 -32.67 21.72 12.48
C LEU A 236 -32.07 20.36 12.82
N ALA A 237 -32.38 19.81 13.99
CA ALA A 237 -31.94 18.47 14.35
C ALA A 237 -32.50 17.41 13.37
N LEU A 238 -33.79 17.49 13.01
CA LEU A 238 -34.42 16.56 12.07
C LEU A 238 -33.97 16.72 10.60
N THR A 239 -33.47 17.89 10.20
CA THR A 239 -32.90 18.13 8.86
C THR A 239 -31.41 17.79 8.78
N LEU A 240 -30.65 17.96 9.86
CA LEU A 240 -29.25 17.54 9.95
C LEU A 240 -29.09 16.02 10.15
N PHE A 241 -30.01 15.38 10.89
CA PHE A 241 -29.98 13.94 11.15
C PHE A 241 -29.96 13.04 9.88
N PRO A 242 -30.70 13.32 8.79
CA PRO A 242 -30.60 12.58 7.53
C PRO A 242 -29.36 12.93 6.68
N LEU A 243 -28.68 14.05 6.94
CA LEU A 243 -27.45 14.43 6.23
C LEU A 243 -26.22 13.65 6.73
N ILE A 244 -26.16 13.35 8.03
CA ILE A 244 -25.08 12.59 8.68
C ILE A 244 -24.84 11.20 8.02
N PRO A 245 -25.86 10.36 7.76
CA PRO A 245 -25.66 9.07 7.10
C PRO A 245 -25.29 9.17 5.62
N LEU A 246 -25.67 10.24 4.92
CA LEU A 246 -25.31 10.45 3.52
C LEU A 246 -23.84 10.84 3.34
N ILE A 247 -23.27 11.55 4.33
CA ILE A 247 -21.83 11.82 4.41
C ILE A 247 -21.02 10.52 4.59
N HIS A 248 -21.61 9.52 5.27
CA HIS A 248 -20.98 8.22 5.55
C HIS A 248 -21.37 7.10 4.57
N ALA A 249 -22.31 7.35 3.66
CA ALA A 249 -22.70 6.37 2.65
C ALA A 249 -21.51 6.12 1.72
N PRO A 250 -20.97 4.90 1.56
CA PRO A 250 -19.79 4.62 0.73
C PRO A 250 -19.90 5.11 -0.71
N LYS A 251 -18.74 5.44 -1.31
CA LYS A 251 -18.63 5.90 -2.71
C LYS A 251 -18.99 4.79 -3.72
N TYR A 252 -19.11 3.57 -3.23
CA TYR A 252 -19.02 2.35 -4.00
C TYR A 252 -20.01 1.33 -3.46
N THR A 253 -20.71 0.66 -4.38
CA THR A 253 -21.53 -0.52 -4.09
C THR A 253 -20.98 -1.68 -4.91
N LEU A 254 -20.92 -2.89 -4.34
CA LEU A 254 -20.50 -4.07 -5.08
C LEU A 254 -21.58 -4.45 -6.11
N ASP A 255 -21.15 -4.83 -7.30
CA ASP A 255 -22.02 -5.49 -8.27
C ASP A 255 -22.17 -6.98 -7.92
N PRO A 256 -23.25 -7.70 -8.29
CA PRO A 256 -23.38 -9.13 -8.01
C PRO A 256 -22.25 -9.99 -8.60
N GLN A 257 -21.70 -9.62 -9.76
CA GLN A 257 -20.49 -10.26 -10.31
C GLN A 257 -19.21 -9.85 -9.57
N GLY A 258 -19.19 -8.63 -9.03
CA GLY A 258 -18.12 -8.12 -8.19
C GLY A 258 -18.04 -8.75 -6.82
N GLU A 259 -19.13 -9.36 -6.35
CA GLU A 259 -19.14 -10.10 -5.09
C GLU A 259 -18.17 -11.29 -5.15
N GLU A 260 -18.18 -12.09 -6.21
CA GLU A 260 -17.25 -13.21 -6.35
C GLU A 260 -15.79 -12.76 -6.35
N ILE A 261 -15.44 -11.74 -7.12
CA ILE A 261 -14.07 -11.20 -7.20
C ILE A 261 -13.64 -10.56 -5.86
N ALA A 262 -14.55 -9.89 -5.16
CA ALA A 262 -14.30 -9.39 -3.82
C ALA A 262 -14.03 -10.55 -2.84
N GLY A 263 -14.78 -11.64 -2.96
CA GLY A 263 -14.57 -12.89 -2.21
C GLY A 263 -13.23 -13.55 -2.51
N GLN A 264 -12.78 -13.56 -3.77
CA GLN A 264 -11.45 -14.05 -4.15
C GLN A 264 -10.35 -13.20 -3.50
N VAL A 265 -10.49 -11.88 -3.51
CA VAL A 265 -9.52 -10.95 -2.91
C VAL A 265 -9.48 -11.07 -1.38
N GLU A 266 -10.63 -11.08 -0.72
CA GLU A 266 -10.71 -11.23 0.74
C GLU A 266 -10.30 -12.64 1.20
N GLY A 267 -10.77 -13.67 0.49
CA GLY A 267 -10.41 -15.07 0.75
C GLY A 267 -8.92 -15.34 0.52
N LEU A 268 -8.28 -14.68 -0.46
CA LEU A 268 -6.83 -14.75 -0.64
C LEU A 268 -6.10 -14.07 0.51
N ALA A 269 -6.54 -12.88 0.93
CA ALA A 269 -5.93 -12.21 2.07
C ALA A 269 -6.00 -13.06 3.35
N ARG A 270 -7.16 -13.68 3.63
CA ARG A 270 -7.33 -14.61 4.76
C ARG A 270 -6.45 -15.84 4.62
N TYR A 271 -6.39 -16.44 3.42
CA TYR A 271 -5.54 -17.60 3.15
C TYR A 271 -4.06 -17.30 3.43
N LEU A 272 -3.58 -16.12 3.04
CA LEU A 272 -2.20 -15.71 3.27
C LEU A 272 -1.91 -15.40 4.75
N LEU A 273 -2.88 -14.86 5.49
CA LEU A 273 -2.75 -14.60 6.93
C LEU A 273 -2.79 -15.87 7.77
N ASP A 274 -3.53 -16.88 7.34
CA ASP A 274 -3.65 -18.18 8.03
C ASP A 274 -2.75 -19.24 7.39
N PHE A 275 -1.75 -18.84 6.59
CA PHE A 275 -0.94 -19.75 5.79
C PHE A 275 -0.26 -20.85 6.62
N SER A 276 0.15 -20.53 7.86
CA SER A 276 0.76 -21.46 8.80
C SER A 276 -0.19 -22.48 9.43
N HIS A 277 -1.49 -22.43 9.13
CA HIS A 277 -2.48 -23.41 9.61
C HIS A 277 -2.73 -24.55 8.60
N PHE A 278 -2.44 -24.35 7.32
CA PHE A 278 -2.68 -25.38 6.30
C PHE A 278 -1.59 -26.45 6.33
N GLN A 279 -1.94 -27.74 6.41
CA GLN A 279 -0.97 -28.85 6.48
C GLN A 279 -0.56 -29.39 5.10
N ASP A 280 -1.42 -29.24 4.08
CA ASP A 280 -1.14 -29.62 2.68
C ASP A 280 -0.28 -28.57 1.96
N ARG A 281 0.86 -28.24 2.56
CA ARG A 281 1.90 -27.38 1.97
C ARG A 281 2.83 -28.23 1.14
N THR A 282 2.33 -28.82 0.07
CA THR A 282 3.27 -29.24 -0.97
C THR A 282 4.02 -27.98 -1.40
N MET A 283 5.36 -27.99 -1.34
CA MET A 283 6.32 -27.00 -1.86
C MET A 283 6.12 -26.76 -3.36
N LEU A 284 4.89 -26.46 -3.76
CA LEU A 284 4.50 -26.29 -5.14
C LEU A 284 4.80 -24.85 -5.50
N ASP A 285 5.94 -24.74 -6.16
CA ASP A 285 6.39 -23.65 -7.00
C ASP A 285 6.75 -22.35 -6.25
N VAL A 286 8.05 -22.13 -6.04
CA VAL A 286 8.63 -20.87 -5.53
C VAL A 286 8.06 -19.66 -6.28
N THR A 287 7.71 -19.83 -7.56
CA THR A 287 7.08 -18.80 -8.40
C THR A 287 5.71 -18.34 -7.89
N LEU A 288 4.90 -19.23 -7.32
CA LEU A 288 3.59 -18.94 -6.74
C LEU A 288 3.72 -18.08 -5.47
N TRP A 289 4.81 -18.24 -4.72
CA TRP A 289 5.09 -17.46 -3.52
C TRP A 289 5.45 -16.01 -3.87
N GLY A 290 6.16 -15.81 -4.99
CA GLY A 290 6.40 -14.48 -5.55
C GLY A 290 5.09 -13.76 -5.90
N GLU A 291 4.14 -14.48 -6.52
CA GLU A 291 2.82 -13.93 -6.84
C GLU A 291 1.97 -13.64 -5.58
N TYR A 292 2.05 -14.50 -4.56
CA TYR A 292 1.39 -14.24 -3.27
C TYR A 292 1.93 -13.00 -2.57
N LEU A 293 3.23 -12.79 -2.58
CA LEU A 293 3.82 -11.58 -1.99
C LEU A 293 3.40 -10.33 -2.76
N VAL A 294 3.28 -10.40 -4.08
CA VAL A 294 2.71 -9.30 -4.89
C VAL A 294 1.32 -8.91 -4.39
N TYR A 295 0.41 -9.87 -4.21
CA TYR A 295 -0.94 -9.57 -3.70
C TYR A 295 -0.95 -9.20 -2.21
N ALA A 296 -0.09 -9.80 -1.38
CA ALA A 296 0.06 -9.40 0.02
C ALA A 296 0.49 -7.92 0.14
N THR A 297 1.35 -7.46 -0.76
CA THR A 297 1.76 -6.05 -0.81
C THR A 297 0.64 -5.15 -1.33
N ALA A 298 -0.18 -5.64 -2.26
CA ALA A 298 -1.38 -4.94 -2.71
C ALA A 298 -2.37 -4.72 -1.56
N PHE A 299 -2.54 -5.71 -0.69
CA PHE A 299 -3.42 -5.66 0.47
C PHE A 299 -2.81 -4.94 1.67
N GLY A 300 -1.50 -4.67 1.67
CA GLY A 300 -0.79 -4.06 2.79
C GLY A 300 -0.56 -5.01 3.98
N ILE A 301 -0.59 -6.32 3.74
CA ILE A 301 -0.39 -7.37 4.75
C ILE A 301 0.94 -8.13 4.55
N SER A 302 1.83 -7.62 3.69
CA SER A 302 3.11 -8.26 3.32
C SER A 302 3.93 -8.70 4.52
N LYS A 303 4.04 -7.85 5.55
CA LYS A 303 4.77 -8.15 6.78
C LYS A 303 4.25 -9.41 7.50
N ASP A 304 2.93 -9.56 7.57
CA ASP A 304 2.27 -10.63 8.32
C ASP A 304 2.38 -11.93 7.52
N VAL A 305 2.22 -11.84 6.19
CA VAL A 305 2.36 -12.99 5.27
C VAL A 305 3.80 -13.52 5.24
N VAL A 306 4.80 -12.65 5.22
CA VAL A 306 6.21 -13.07 5.29
C VAL A 306 6.50 -13.79 6.61
N ALA A 307 5.96 -13.29 7.73
CA ALA A 307 6.09 -13.97 9.01
C ALA A 307 5.40 -15.34 9.02
N GLN A 308 4.23 -15.47 8.40
CA GLN A 308 3.52 -16.75 8.25
C GLN A 308 4.26 -17.72 7.31
N PHE A 309 4.89 -17.23 6.25
CA PHE A 309 5.69 -18.04 5.34
C PHE A 309 6.94 -18.58 6.04
N ALA A 310 7.62 -17.75 6.82
CA ALA A 310 8.81 -18.15 7.57
C ALA A 310 8.50 -19.11 8.73
N SER A 311 7.33 -18.99 9.36
CA SER A 311 6.88 -19.98 10.35
C SER A 311 6.43 -21.28 9.68
N ALA A 312 5.93 -21.20 8.45
CA ALA A 312 5.43 -22.35 7.72
C ALA A 312 6.51 -23.21 7.08
N ALA A 313 7.64 -22.62 6.65
CA ALA A 313 8.74 -23.31 5.99
C ALA A 313 10.09 -22.85 6.58
N ALA A 314 10.71 -23.73 7.39
CA ALA A 314 12.01 -23.46 7.99
C ALA A 314 13.12 -23.26 6.95
N GLU A 315 13.00 -23.87 5.76
CA GLU A 315 13.96 -23.74 4.66
C GLU A 315 14.09 -22.29 4.15
N LEU A 316 13.04 -21.47 4.26
CA LEU A 316 13.11 -20.05 3.87
C LEU A 316 13.97 -19.20 4.79
N GLN A 317 14.33 -19.73 5.96
CA GLN A 317 15.25 -19.08 6.88
C GLN A 317 16.71 -19.41 6.56
N ASP A 318 16.97 -20.38 5.68
CA ASP A 318 18.32 -20.77 5.26
C ASP A 318 18.78 -19.91 4.07
N ALA A 319 19.91 -19.21 4.25
CA ALA A 319 20.51 -18.37 3.23
C ALA A 319 20.93 -19.18 2.00
N ALA A 320 21.48 -20.37 2.21
CA ALA A 320 21.95 -21.22 1.12
C ALA A 320 20.79 -21.75 0.26
N TRP A 321 19.64 -22.00 0.88
CA TRP A 321 18.42 -22.38 0.17
C TRP A 321 17.88 -21.20 -0.64
N LEU A 322 17.84 -19.99 -0.08
CA LEU A 322 17.39 -18.80 -0.81
C LEU A 322 18.27 -18.51 -2.03
N ASP A 323 19.58 -18.61 -1.88
CA ASP A 323 20.53 -18.45 -2.99
C ASP A 323 20.32 -19.50 -4.09
N ALA A 324 20.03 -20.76 -3.71
CA ALA A 324 19.88 -21.84 -4.67
C ALA A 324 18.51 -21.87 -5.39
N TYR A 325 17.43 -21.47 -4.72
CA TYR A 325 16.06 -21.66 -5.22
C TYR A 325 15.25 -20.37 -5.40
N ALA A 326 15.55 -19.30 -4.65
CA ALA A 326 14.80 -18.05 -4.69
C ALA A 326 15.42 -16.98 -5.61
N ASP A 327 16.60 -17.23 -6.18
CA ASP A 327 17.22 -16.39 -7.20
C ASP A 327 16.29 -16.18 -8.41
N ALA A 328 15.46 -17.18 -8.72
CA ALA A 328 14.41 -17.16 -9.75
C ALA A 328 13.23 -16.24 -9.41
N THR A 329 13.06 -15.87 -8.14
CA THR A 329 11.93 -15.09 -7.61
C THR A 329 12.44 -13.96 -6.71
N PRO A 330 12.89 -12.83 -7.28
CA PRO A 330 13.56 -11.76 -6.53
C PRO A 330 12.69 -11.16 -5.43
N VAL A 331 11.37 -11.13 -5.62
CA VAL A 331 10.40 -10.64 -4.63
C VAL A 331 10.43 -11.49 -3.36
N LEU A 332 10.45 -12.82 -3.50
CA LEU A 332 10.56 -13.75 -2.38
C LEU A 332 11.94 -13.64 -1.73
N TYR A 333 13.00 -13.65 -2.55
CA TYR A 333 14.38 -13.54 -2.07
C TYR A 333 14.54 -12.33 -1.17
N TRP A 334 14.22 -11.13 -1.66
CA TRP A 334 14.41 -9.90 -0.87
C TRP A 334 13.54 -9.84 0.38
N SER A 335 12.32 -10.38 0.33
CA SER A 335 11.41 -10.40 1.48
C SER A 335 11.92 -11.34 2.60
N MET A 336 12.58 -12.44 2.22
CA MET A 336 13.11 -13.46 3.15
C MET A 336 14.57 -13.23 3.54
N CYS A 337 15.33 -12.44 2.79
CA CYS A 337 16.76 -12.20 2.97
C CYS A 337 17.14 -11.73 4.38
N ALA A 338 16.24 -11.00 5.03
CA ALA A 338 16.41 -10.52 6.40
C ALA A 338 16.40 -11.63 7.46
N ALA A 339 15.75 -12.76 7.16
CA ALA A 339 15.66 -13.90 8.06
C ALA A 339 16.95 -14.71 8.11
N SER A 340 17.76 -14.69 7.03
CA SER A 340 18.97 -15.51 6.90
C SER A 340 20.29 -14.73 7.00
N GLY A 341 20.25 -13.41 7.13
CA GLY A 341 21.40 -12.56 7.43
C GLY A 341 21.52 -12.25 8.94
N THR A 342 22.72 -11.85 9.37
CA THR A 342 23.01 -11.43 10.76
C THR A 342 21.96 -10.40 11.22
N GLY A 343 21.26 -10.71 12.31
CA GLY A 343 19.98 -10.10 12.68
C GLY A 343 19.92 -8.57 12.77
N SER A 344 18.70 -8.03 12.83
CA SER A 344 18.37 -6.59 13.01
C SER A 344 18.87 -5.61 11.93
N VAL A 345 19.86 -5.95 11.10
CA VAL A 345 20.40 -5.04 10.07
C VAL A 345 19.42 -4.85 8.91
N PHE A 346 18.61 -5.88 8.63
CA PHE A 346 17.62 -5.88 7.56
C PHE A 346 16.21 -5.45 8.01
N THR A 347 16.04 -5.05 9.27
CA THR A 347 14.76 -4.52 9.77
C THR A 347 14.63 -3.04 9.47
N ASN A 348 13.52 -2.64 8.85
CA ASN A 348 13.01 -1.28 8.99
C ASN A 348 12.35 -1.12 10.39
N ASP A 349 12.20 0.12 10.89
CA ASP A 349 11.62 0.50 12.21
C ASP A 349 10.14 0.04 12.46
N GLY A 350 9.65 -0.96 11.71
CA GLY A 350 8.34 -1.59 11.84
C GLY A 350 8.28 -3.03 11.30
N GLY A 351 9.42 -3.72 11.17
CA GLY A 351 9.48 -5.12 10.72
C GLY A 351 8.80 -6.06 11.72
N ALA A 352 8.07 -7.05 11.23
CA ALA A 352 7.53 -8.13 12.06
C ALA A 352 8.69 -8.99 12.58
N SER A 353 8.68 -9.31 13.87
CA SER A 353 9.58 -10.30 14.46
C SER A 353 8.76 -11.48 14.96
N VAL A 354 9.08 -12.68 14.49
CA VAL A 354 8.46 -13.93 14.95
C VAL A 354 9.58 -14.87 15.34
N GLY A 355 9.61 -15.27 16.62
CA GLY A 355 10.60 -16.21 17.12
C GLY A 355 12.06 -15.72 17.07
N GLY A 356 12.30 -14.40 17.03
CA GLY A 356 13.64 -13.82 16.93
C GLY A 356 14.14 -13.59 15.48
N ALA A 357 13.44 -14.14 14.47
CA ALA A 357 13.67 -13.82 13.07
C ALA A 357 13.03 -12.48 12.71
N SER A 358 13.74 -11.69 11.91
CA SER A 358 13.41 -10.31 11.56
C SER A 358 13.27 -10.20 10.04
N PHE A 359 12.20 -9.58 9.52
CA PHE A 359 11.92 -9.59 8.08
C PHE A 359 12.04 -8.21 7.41
N PHE A 360 12.45 -8.19 6.13
CA PHE A 360 12.50 -6.99 5.31
C PHE A 360 11.18 -6.86 4.55
N ASP A 361 10.36 -5.88 4.93
CA ASP A 361 9.13 -5.58 4.21
C ASP A 361 9.44 -4.79 2.92
N PHE A 362 9.76 -5.55 1.87
CA PHE A 362 10.03 -5.02 0.54
C PHE A 362 8.86 -4.18 -0.01
N GLY A 363 7.63 -4.51 0.38
CA GLY A 363 6.41 -3.80 -0.04
C GLY A 363 6.32 -2.40 0.50
N SER A 364 6.42 -2.25 1.81
CA SER A 364 6.43 -0.92 2.42
C SER A 364 7.63 -0.10 1.99
N GLN A 365 8.81 -0.73 1.80
CA GLN A 365 9.98 -0.04 1.28
C GLN A 365 9.72 0.54 -0.12
N MET A 366 9.12 -0.23 -1.04
CA MET A 366 8.74 0.29 -2.36
C MET A 366 7.68 1.38 -2.26
N GLY A 367 6.66 1.20 -1.44
CA GLY A 367 5.65 2.22 -1.17
C GLY A 367 6.26 3.55 -0.69
N SER A 368 7.26 3.49 0.20
CA SER A 368 7.97 4.67 0.70
C SER A 368 8.78 5.38 -0.39
N ASN A 369 9.46 4.63 -1.26
CA ASN A 369 10.20 5.17 -2.40
C ASN A 369 9.25 5.90 -3.37
N PHE A 370 8.10 5.29 -3.71
CA PHE A 370 7.08 5.91 -4.54
C PHE A 370 6.42 7.13 -3.90
N SER A 371 6.18 7.10 -2.58
CA SER A 371 5.67 8.26 -1.84
C SER A 371 6.62 9.44 -1.93
N SER A 372 7.94 9.18 -1.75
CA SER A 372 8.97 10.22 -1.89
C SER A 372 9.01 10.79 -3.31
N MET A 373 8.82 9.94 -4.32
CA MET A 373 8.81 10.32 -5.74
C MET A 373 7.57 11.14 -6.11
N MET A 374 6.39 10.73 -5.65
CA MET A 374 5.14 11.46 -5.88
C MET A 374 5.17 12.81 -5.16
N SER A 375 5.76 12.86 -3.97
CA SER A 375 6.04 14.12 -3.25
C SER A 375 6.98 15.02 -4.05
N ALA A 376 8.07 14.47 -4.60
CA ALA A 376 9.00 15.19 -5.47
C ALA A 376 8.34 15.70 -6.77
N ALA A 377 7.41 14.92 -7.34
CA ALA A 377 6.63 15.27 -8.53
C ALA A 377 5.63 16.39 -8.27
N SER A 378 5.06 16.45 -7.07
CA SER A 378 4.09 17.47 -6.68
C SER A 378 4.73 18.82 -6.36
N GLY A 379 6.06 18.84 -6.15
CA GLY A 379 6.85 20.05 -5.88
C GLY A 379 6.40 20.74 -4.60
N GLY A 380 6.98 20.40 -3.44
CA GLY A 380 6.57 20.79 -2.07
C GLY A 380 6.11 22.25 -1.85
N GLY A 381 4.92 22.60 -2.33
CA GLY A 381 4.29 23.90 -2.32
C GLY A 381 2.85 23.78 -2.86
N SER A 382 1.90 24.38 -2.16
CA SER A 382 0.48 24.02 -2.09
C SER A 382 -0.44 24.36 -3.29
N SER A 383 -1.52 23.58 -3.35
CA SER A 383 -2.89 23.86 -3.82
C SER A 383 -3.26 23.78 -5.33
N SER A 384 -3.88 22.65 -5.71
CA SER A 384 -5.27 22.63 -6.21
C SER A 384 -5.79 21.18 -6.35
N GLY A 385 -6.79 20.84 -5.52
CA GLY A 385 -7.81 19.83 -5.83
C GLY A 385 -7.39 18.37 -6.02
N SER A 386 -6.94 17.70 -4.96
CA SER A 386 -7.22 16.28 -4.62
C SER A 386 -6.32 15.90 -3.44
N GLY A 387 -6.87 16.00 -2.23
CA GLY A 387 -6.17 15.63 -1.02
C GLY A 387 -5.87 14.13 -1.04
N PHE A 388 -4.61 13.78 -1.22
CA PHE A 388 -4.09 12.48 -0.78
C PHE A 388 -4.01 12.55 0.75
N GLY A 389 -5.14 12.24 1.40
CA GLY A 389 -5.23 12.20 2.85
C GLY A 389 -4.60 10.92 3.37
N ASP A 390 -3.49 11.06 4.10
CA ASP A 390 -3.01 10.10 5.08
C ASP A 390 -4.10 9.92 6.15
N GLY A 391 -4.86 8.83 6.03
CA GLY A 391 -5.74 8.32 7.07
C GLY A 391 -5.02 7.21 7.82
N GLY A 392 -4.11 7.57 8.73
CA GLY A 392 -3.52 6.67 9.71
C GLY A 392 -4.58 6.18 10.70
N GLY A 393 -5.29 5.11 10.34
CA GLY A 393 -6.20 4.39 11.22
C GLY A 393 -5.43 3.41 12.11
N GLY A 394 -4.99 3.87 13.27
CA GLY A 394 -4.53 3.01 14.35
C GLY A 394 -5.71 2.28 14.97
N ALA A 395 -5.88 1.00 14.61
CA ALA A 395 -6.72 0.08 15.35
C ALA A 395 -5.94 -0.42 16.58
N GLY A 396 -6.28 0.12 17.75
CA GLY A 396 -5.79 -0.35 19.05
C GLY A 396 -6.97 -0.77 19.91
N GLY A 397 -7.24 -2.09 19.95
CA GLY A 397 -8.13 -2.71 20.92
C GLY A 397 -7.54 -2.64 22.33
N GLY A 398 -8.41 -2.54 23.33
CA GLY A 398 -8.05 -2.22 24.70
C GLY A 398 -7.38 -3.32 25.51
N SER A 399 -6.78 -2.90 26.61
CA SER A 399 -6.56 -3.73 27.81
C SER A 399 -6.47 -2.84 29.04
N SER A 400 -7.29 -3.20 30.03
CA SER A 400 -7.40 -2.67 31.38
C SER A 400 -6.18 -2.99 32.26
N SER A 401 -5.64 -1.97 32.94
CA SER A 401 -4.93 -2.01 34.24
C SER A 401 -4.30 -0.62 34.44
N GLY A 402 -4.47 0.17 35.50
CA GLY A 402 -4.79 -0.17 36.89
C GLY A 402 -3.55 -0.01 37.78
N SER A 403 -3.01 1.22 37.92
CA SER A 403 -2.03 1.67 38.95
C SER A 403 -1.36 2.97 38.46
N GLY A 404 -1.38 4.14 39.09
CA GLY A 404 -1.72 4.47 40.48
C GLY A 404 -0.48 4.56 41.37
N PHE A 405 0.54 5.33 41.02
CA PHE A 405 1.53 5.86 41.98
C PHE A 405 2.08 7.20 41.50
N GLY A 406 1.86 8.23 42.30
CA GLY A 406 2.58 9.49 42.23
C GLY A 406 3.71 9.43 43.24
N ASP A 407 4.89 9.89 42.84
CA ASP A 407 5.92 10.32 43.76
C ASP A 407 6.53 11.61 43.21
N GLY A 408 6.47 12.65 44.03
CA GLY A 408 7.21 13.87 43.85
C GLY A 408 8.47 13.87 44.72
N GLY A 409 9.35 14.82 44.43
CA GLY A 409 10.18 15.45 45.46
C GLY A 409 11.69 15.27 45.34
N GLY A 410 12.36 16.43 45.25
CA GLY A 410 13.72 16.69 45.75
C GLY A 410 14.86 16.22 44.83
N GLY A 411 15.92 16.98 44.54
CA GLY A 411 16.49 18.13 45.22
C GLY A 411 17.99 17.88 45.47
N ALA A 412 18.83 18.90 45.22
CA ALA A 412 20.29 19.00 45.47
C ALA A 412 21.19 18.11 44.58
N GLY A 413 22.40 18.47 44.14
CA GLY A 413 23.34 19.58 44.37
C GLY A 413 24.66 19.09 43.75
N GLY A 414 25.38 19.88 42.93
CA GLY A 414 26.59 20.58 43.38
C GLY A 414 27.90 19.98 42.81
N GLY A 415 28.84 20.85 42.43
CA GLY A 415 30.28 20.57 42.24
C GLY A 415 30.72 20.18 40.82
N SER A 416 31.25 21.09 40.00
CA SER A 416 32.65 21.59 39.99
C SER A 416 33.70 20.51 39.79
N PHE A 417 34.26 20.40 38.58
CA PHE A 417 35.70 20.27 38.35
C PHE A 417 36.06 20.80 36.96
N GLY A 418 36.87 21.86 36.94
CA GLY A 418 37.69 22.23 35.80
C GLY A 418 39.00 21.45 35.81
N GLY A 419 39.67 21.39 34.66
CA GLY A 419 40.97 20.74 34.56
C GLY A 419 41.53 20.71 33.14
N ARG A 420 41.98 21.89 32.70
CA ARG A 420 43.05 22.17 31.72
C ARG A 420 42.91 21.68 30.27
#